data_AF-R6JWJ3-F1
#
_entry.id   AF-R6JWJ3-F1
#
_cell.length_a   1.000
_cell.length_b   1.000
_cell.length_c   1.000
_cell.angle_alpha   90.00
_cell.angle_beta   90.00
_cell.angle_gamma   90.00
#
_symmetry.space_group_name_H-M   'P 1'
#
loop_
_entity.id
_entity.type
_entity.pdbx_description
1 polymer ?
#
loop_
_entity_poly.entity_id
_entity_poly.type
_entity_poly.pdbx_seq_one_letter_code
_entity_poly.pdbx_strand_id
1 'polypeptide(L)'
;MIQTKKDMKKPGNHNSKVRDPRYDCLRAVAVMAIIMVHAMPVETVSPRQWWFNSIMTPFLLSFVGIYFMLSGCFLLEHGTERIGEFYRKRLITVGISFLVYGLIYYCYNVHVDGVVLPLWKHAGRYLGQVLTAGIPRAGHMWFMYAIVSFYICAPFLSRMVKNMTDRELKVFLLLMLGIHVVEAAGEILGLDVKPWAQFVLYTGWVYYFLLGYGLKRLCRKEQFPVFAVLAVLGLAMDVAADIGLSWWVPQNPHKSPAMVFICAGVFLLFEYYGGEAPAWAGRLGIFISRYSFSIYLIHFLILSYYVNPVLLKDMLARHYILGTLVSAAVTFFLSLACSMLVDLLAVRPLERLAERI
;
A
#
# COMPACT_ATOMS: atom_id res chain seq x y z
N MET A 1 -4.31 -54.60 34.51
CA MET A 1 -5.62 -53.94 34.32
C MET A 1 -5.54 -52.58 35.00
N ILE A 2 -5.74 -51.39 34.44
CA ILE A 2 -6.26 -50.85 33.17
C ILE A 2 -5.62 -49.44 33.10
N GLN A 3 -4.69 -49.22 32.16
CA GLN A 3 -4.87 -48.42 30.94
C GLN A 3 -4.74 -46.89 31.14
N THR A 4 -3.60 -46.41 30.66
CA THR A 4 -3.21 -45.04 30.36
C THR A 4 -4.25 -44.31 29.50
N LYS A 5 -4.80 -43.19 30.01
CA LYS A 5 -5.56 -42.24 29.18
C LYS A 5 -4.60 -41.32 28.43
N LYS A 6 -4.24 -41.78 27.24
CA LYS A 6 -3.59 -41.01 26.18
C LYS A 6 -4.72 -40.27 25.45
N ASP A 7 -5.02 -39.05 25.85
CA ASP A 7 -6.01 -38.24 25.13
C ASP A 7 -5.47 -37.87 23.74
N MET A 8 -6.06 -38.52 22.74
CA MET A 8 -5.87 -38.29 21.31
C MET A 8 -6.12 -36.83 20.96
N LYS A 9 -5.05 -36.11 20.60
CA LYS A 9 -5.14 -34.95 19.72
C LYS A 9 -5.80 -35.38 18.41
N LYS A 10 -7.02 -34.91 18.17
CA LYS A 10 -7.64 -34.92 16.83
C LYS A 10 -6.72 -34.12 15.88
N PRO A 11 -6.42 -34.62 14.66
CA PRO A 11 -5.67 -33.87 13.67
C PRO A 11 -6.61 -32.81 13.07
N GLY A 12 -6.57 -31.60 13.63
CA GLY A 12 -7.21 -30.43 13.07
C GLY A 12 -6.54 -30.08 11.74
N ASN A 13 -7.27 -30.33 10.66
CA ASN A 13 -6.87 -30.04 9.29
C ASN A 13 -6.78 -28.52 9.05
N HIS A 14 -5.78 -28.11 8.26
CA HIS A 14 -5.55 -26.79 7.65
C HIS A 14 -4.94 -25.68 8.53
N ASN A 15 -3.61 -25.71 8.61
CA ASN A 15 -2.64 -24.61 8.51
C ASN A 15 -3.21 -23.17 8.33
N SER A 16 -3.91 -22.63 9.34
CA SER A 16 -4.15 -21.19 9.44
C SER A 16 -2.83 -20.56 9.89
N LYS A 17 -2.01 -20.08 8.95
CA LYS A 17 -0.82 -19.29 9.27
C LYS A 17 -1.20 -18.26 10.34
N VAL A 18 -0.59 -18.37 11.53
CA VAL A 18 -0.86 -17.47 12.66
C VAL A 18 -0.59 -16.05 12.16
N ARG A 19 -1.66 -15.24 12.06
CA ARG A 19 -1.54 -13.84 11.68
C ARG A 19 -0.87 -13.09 12.83
N ASP A 20 0.20 -12.38 12.53
CA ASP A 20 0.87 -11.53 13.51
C ASP A 20 0.13 -10.16 13.58
N PRO A 21 -0.50 -9.83 14.73
CA PRO A 21 -1.27 -8.61 14.90
C PRO A 21 -0.48 -7.33 14.60
N ARG A 22 0.84 -7.32 14.76
CA ARG A 22 1.65 -6.10 14.56
C ARG A 22 1.56 -5.58 13.12
N TYR A 23 1.62 -6.48 12.15
CA TYR A 23 1.57 -6.11 10.74
C TYR A 23 0.13 -5.93 10.25
N ASP A 24 -0.84 -6.58 10.90
CA ASP A 24 -2.26 -6.31 10.63
C ASP A 24 -2.65 -4.89 11.11
N CYS A 25 -2.15 -4.46 12.26
CA CYS A 25 -2.25 -3.07 12.70
C CYS A 25 -1.55 -2.12 11.71
N LEU A 26 -0.32 -2.44 11.27
CA LEU A 26 0.38 -1.59 10.29
C LEU A 26 -0.38 -1.48 8.96
N ARG A 27 -1.00 -2.56 8.47
CA ARG A 27 -1.88 -2.52 7.29
C ARG A 27 -3.08 -1.61 7.50
N ALA A 28 -3.71 -1.68 8.67
CA ALA A 28 -4.87 -0.85 9.02
C ALA A 28 -4.49 0.64 9.08
N VAL A 29 -3.34 0.96 9.69
CA VAL A 29 -2.81 2.33 9.72
C VAL A 29 -2.44 2.80 8.31
N ALA A 30 -1.81 1.94 7.50
CA ALA A 30 -1.43 2.30 6.14
C ALA A 30 -2.62 2.63 5.25
N VAL A 31 -3.71 1.84 5.29
CA VAL A 31 -4.89 2.17 4.48
C VAL A 31 -5.56 3.47 4.96
N MET A 32 -5.58 3.73 6.27
CA MET A 32 -6.08 5.01 6.81
C MET A 32 -5.23 6.19 6.32
N ALA A 33 -3.90 6.07 6.38
CA ALA A 33 -2.98 7.11 5.92
C ALA A 33 -3.12 7.40 4.41
N ILE A 34 -3.31 6.35 3.59
CA ILE A 34 -3.58 6.49 2.15
C ILE A 34 -4.91 7.21 1.90
N ILE A 35 -5.96 6.89 2.66
CA ILE A 35 -7.22 7.64 2.53
C ILE A 35 -7.01 9.11 2.92
N MET A 36 -6.26 9.37 3.99
CA MET A 36 -5.99 10.72 4.46
C MET A 36 -5.19 11.54 3.44
N VAL A 37 -4.20 10.96 2.75
CA VAL A 37 -3.46 11.70 1.71
C VAL A 37 -4.36 12.10 0.55
N HIS A 38 -5.33 11.26 0.18
CA HIS A 38 -6.32 11.59 -0.85
C HIS A 38 -7.41 12.56 -0.37
N ALA A 39 -7.69 12.61 0.94
CA ALA A 39 -8.65 13.54 1.52
C ALA A 39 -8.10 14.97 1.64
N MET A 40 -6.78 15.12 1.58
CA MET A 40 -6.09 16.39 1.80
C MET A 40 -6.07 17.22 0.51
N PRO A 41 -6.63 18.45 0.50
CA PRO A 41 -6.62 19.29 -0.70
C PRO A 41 -5.19 19.73 -1.03
N VAL A 42 -4.80 19.68 -2.31
CA VAL A 42 -3.47 20.10 -2.76
C VAL A 42 -3.28 21.61 -2.60
N GLU A 43 -4.32 22.39 -2.90
CA GLU A 43 -4.28 23.84 -2.79
C GLU A 43 -4.40 24.28 -1.32
N THR A 44 -3.54 25.21 -0.90
CA THR A 44 -3.52 25.78 0.44
C THR A 44 -3.64 27.30 0.36
N VAL A 45 -4.44 27.90 1.24
CA VAL A 45 -4.72 29.36 1.22
C VAL A 45 -4.17 30.10 2.43
N SER A 46 -3.52 29.40 3.37
CA SER A 46 -2.91 30.00 4.55
C SER A 46 -1.62 29.29 4.96
N PRO A 47 -0.69 29.97 5.64
CA PRO A 47 0.56 29.35 6.10
C PRO A 47 0.33 28.11 6.96
N ARG A 48 -0.72 28.09 7.79
CA ARG A 48 -1.06 26.93 8.62
C ARG A 48 -1.47 25.72 7.79
N GLN A 49 -2.23 25.93 6.71
CA GLN A 49 -2.61 24.85 5.80
C GLN A 49 -1.41 24.36 5.02
N TRP A 50 -0.57 25.28 4.56
CA TRP A 50 0.68 24.96 3.87
C TRP A 50 1.58 24.09 4.75
N TRP A 51 1.90 24.51 5.98
CA TRP A 51 2.71 23.71 6.90
C TRP A 51 2.13 22.33 7.17
N PHE A 52 0.80 22.23 7.35
CA PHE A 52 0.15 20.95 7.51
C PHE A 52 0.32 20.07 6.26
N ASN A 53 0.11 20.63 5.06
CA ASN A 53 0.28 19.90 3.80
C ASN A 53 1.74 19.45 3.59
N SER A 54 2.70 20.36 3.71
CA SER A 54 4.14 20.09 3.49
C SER A 54 4.70 19.01 4.41
N ILE A 55 4.19 18.89 5.64
CA ILE A 55 4.59 17.84 6.58
C ILE A 55 3.78 16.56 6.34
N MET A 56 2.46 16.66 6.21
CA MET A 56 1.59 15.47 6.17
C MET A 56 1.66 14.75 4.83
N THR A 57 1.83 15.44 3.69
CA THR A 57 1.88 14.82 2.37
C THR A 57 3.00 13.77 2.26
N PRO A 58 4.29 14.09 2.47
CA PRO A 58 5.37 13.09 2.37
C PRO A 58 5.24 11.98 3.41
N PHE A 59 4.81 12.32 4.63
CA PHE A 59 4.59 11.34 5.70
C PHE A 59 3.48 10.34 5.36
N LEU A 60 2.32 10.81 4.90
CA LEU A 60 1.18 9.96 4.54
C LEU A 60 1.45 9.17 3.26
N LEU A 61 2.13 9.78 2.27
CA LEU A 61 2.52 9.10 1.03
C LEU A 61 3.50 7.94 1.29
N SER A 62 4.34 8.05 2.32
CA SER A 62 5.23 6.97 2.78
C SER A 62 4.47 5.68 3.09
N PHE A 63 3.19 5.75 3.49
CA PHE A 63 2.38 4.55 3.76
C PHE A 63 2.05 3.73 2.50
N VAL A 64 2.14 4.32 1.29
CA VAL A 64 2.10 3.54 0.04
C VAL A 64 3.33 2.64 -0.07
N GLY A 65 4.51 3.18 0.24
CA GLY A 65 5.77 2.43 0.32
C GLY A 65 5.70 1.32 1.37
N ILE A 66 5.16 1.62 2.56
CA ILE A 66 4.94 0.64 3.63
C ILE A 66 3.99 -0.48 3.18
N TYR A 67 2.96 -0.17 2.38
CA TYR A 67 2.05 -1.18 1.83
C TYR A 67 2.77 -2.15 0.88
N PHE A 68 3.73 -1.66 0.07
CA PHE A 68 4.63 -2.50 -0.71
C PHE A 68 5.59 -3.31 0.17
N MET A 69 6.19 -2.69 1.20
CA MET A 69 7.09 -3.36 2.16
C MET A 69 6.40 -4.52 2.87
N LEU A 70 5.17 -4.30 3.36
CA LEU A 70 4.36 -5.34 3.98
C LEU A 70 4.09 -6.48 3.00
N SER A 71 3.72 -6.16 1.76
CA SER A 71 3.48 -7.18 0.73
C SER A 71 4.74 -8.01 0.48
N GLY A 72 5.88 -7.36 0.23
CA GLY A 72 7.12 -8.06 -0.08
C GLY A 72 7.70 -8.82 1.11
N CYS A 73 7.66 -8.28 2.33
CA CYS A 73 8.11 -8.95 3.54
C CYS A 73 7.54 -10.38 3.66
N PHE A 74 6.21 -10.51 3.59
CA PHE A 74 5.56 -11.82 3.71
C PHE A 74 5.75 -12.72 2.50
N LEU A 75 5.69 -12.16 1.28
CA LEU A 75 5.82 -12.94 0.05
C LEU A 75 7.24 -13.50 -0.13
N LEU A 76 8.25 -12.68 0.15
CA LEU A 76 9.65 -13.05 -0.01
C LEU A 76 10.08 -14.04 1.08
N GLU A 77 9.59 -13.89 2.32
CA GLU A 77 9.89 -14.77 3.45
C GLU A 77 9.29 -16.18 3.29
N HIS A 78 7.99 -16.28 3.00
CA HIS A 78 7.30 -17.58 3.04
C HIS A 78 7.57 -18.47 1.83
N GLY A 79 8.28 -17.95 0.83
CA GLY A 79 8.66 -18.72 -0.34
C GLY A 79 7.50 -19.00 -1.28
N THR A 80 7.85 -19.10 -2.55
CA THR A 80 6.97 -19.39 -3.68
C THR A 80 7.33 -20.78 -4.22
N GLU A 81 7.43 -21.76 -3.34
CA GLU A 81 8.04 -23.07 -3.65
C GLU A 81 7.36 -23.74 -4.85
N ARG A 82 6.02 -23.69 -4.87
CA ARG A 82 5.20 -24.05 -6.03
C ARG A 82 4.74 -22.78 -6.74
N ILE A 83 5.51 -22.36 -7.75
CA ILE A 83 5.28 -21.13 -8.50
C ILE A 83 3.87 -21.09 -9.11
N GLY A 84 3.42 -22.20 -9.72
CA GLY A 84 2.08 -22.30 -10.31
C GLY A 84 0.95 -22.10 -9.30
N GLU A 85 1.03 -22.78 -8.15
CA GLU A 85 0.04 -22.62 -7.06
C GLU A 85 0.07 -21.21 -6.48
N PHE A 86 1.26 -20.63 -6.34
CA PHE A 86 1.43 -19.25 -5.91
C PHE A 86 0.72 -18.27 -6.85
N TYR A 87 0.95 -18.36 -8.16
CA TYR A 87 0.28 -17.48 -9.13
C TYR A 87 -1.22 -17.71 -9.14
N ARG A 88 -1.69 -18.96 -9.17
CA ARG A 88 -3.13 -19.26 -9.15
C ARG A 88 -3.82 -18.62 -7.94
N LYS A 89 -3.28 -18.84 -6.73
CA LYS A 89 -3.87 -18.29 -5.50
C LYS A 89 -3.89 -16.76 -5.51
N ARG A 90 -2.81 -16.11 -5.98
CA ARG A 90 -2.71 -14.66 -6.02
C ARG A 90 -3.59 -14.04 -7.09
N LEU A 91 -3.63 -14.61 -8.30
CA LEU A 91 -4.51 -14.16 -9.37
C LEU A 91 -5.98 -14.28 -8.97
N ILE A 92 -6.37 -15.37 -8.30
CA ILE A 92 -7.73 -15.51 -7.77
C ILE A 92 -8.01 -14.42 -6.74
N THR A 93 -7.23 -14.33 -5.67
CA THR A 93 -7.55 -13.41 -4.56
C THR A 93 -7.50 -11.94 -4.98
N VAL A 94 -6.40 -11.55 -5.64
CA VAL A 94 -6.12 -10.14 -5.97
C VAL A 94 -6.83 -9.73 -7.25
N GLY A 95 -6.83 -10.62 -8.26
CA GLY A 95 -7.44 -10.35 -9.56
C GLY A 95 -8.96 -10.29 -9.49
N ILE A 96 -9.63 -11.21 -8.79
CA ILE A 96 -11.09 -11.17 -8.65
C ILE A 96 -11.52 -9.90 -7.92
N SER A 97 -10.90 -9.61 -6.78
CA SER A 97 -11.16 -8.37 -6.04
C SER A 97 -10.96 -7.14 -6.94
N PHE A 98 -9.85 -7.05 -7.66
CA PHE A 98 -9.58 -5.93 -8.56
C PHE A 98 -10.64 -5.80 -9.67
N LEU A 99 -11.06 -6.91 -10.28
CA LEU A 99 -12.11 -6.91 -11.32
C LEU A 99 -13.48 -6.53 -10.76
N VAL A 100 -13.85 -7.03 -9.58
CA VAL A 100 -15.13 -6.69 -8.95
C VAL A 100 -15.19 -5.20 -8.61
N TYR A 101 -14.17 -4.67 -7.95
CA TYR A 101 -14.15 -3.23 -7.62
C TYR A 101 -13.98 -2.36 -8.86
N GLY A 102 -13.16 -2.78 -9.83
CA GLY A 102 -13.04 -2.09 -11.10
C GLY A 102 -14.38 -2.02 -11.85
N LEU A 103 -15.20 -3.07 -11.77
CA LEU A 103 -16.54 -3.07 -12.34
C LEU A 103 -17.46 -2.06 -11.64
N ILE A 104 -17.35 -1.88 -10.32
CA ILE A 104 -18.10 -0.84 -9.59
C ILE A 104 -17.76 0.56 -10.13
N TYR A 105 -16.48 0.86 -10.31
CA TYR A 105 -16.04 2.11 -10.95
C TYR A 105 -16.56 2.24 -12.37
N TYR A 106 -16.49 1.16 -13.15
CA TYR A 106 -16.99 1.15 -14.52
C TYR A 106 -18.49 1.46 -14.58
N CYS A 107 -19.31 0.81 -13.77
CA CYS A 107 -20.75 1.06 -13.68
C CYS A 107 -21.05 2.50 -13.26
N TYR A 108 -20.32 3.02 -12.27
CA TYR A 108 -20.44 4.42 -11.86
C TYR A 108 -20.11 5.38 -13.02
N ASN A 109 -19.01 5.13 -13.74
CA ASN A 109 -18.61 5.94 -14.88
C ASN A 109 -19.64 5.89 -16.02
N VAL A 110 -20.15 4.69 -16.36
CA VAL A 110 -21.20 4.54 -17.37
C VAL A 110 -22.43 5.37 -17.02
N HIS A 111 -22.84 5.35 -15.75
CA HIS A 111 -23.97 6.13 -15.25
C HIS A 111 -23.71 7.64 -15.33
N VAL A 112 -22.58 8.12 -14.79
CA VAL A 112 -22.26 9.55 -14.72
C VAL A 112 -21.96 10.15 -16.11
N ASP A 113 -21.28 9.42 -16.97
CA ASP A 113 -20.92 9.87 -18.32
C ASP A 113 -22.04 9.67 -19.34
N GLY A 114 -23.19 9.12 -18.91
CA GLY A 114 -24.33 8.85 -19.80
C GLY A 114 -23.97 7.93 -20.96
N VAL A 115 -23.09 6.95 -20.75
CA VAL A 115 -22.58 6.10 -21.82
C VAL A 115 -23.68 5.16 -22.31
N VAL A 116 -24.20 5.45 -23.50
CA VAL A 116 -25.18 4.59 -24.17
C VAL A 116 -24.46 3.60 -25.09
N LEU A 117 -24.41 2.33 -24.66
CA LEU A 117 -23.89 1.22 -25.46
C LEU A 117 -24.82 0.00 -25.34
N PRO A 118 -24.87 -0.88 -26.35
CA PRO A 118 -25.47 -2.20 -26.19
C PRO A 118 -24.78 -2.98 -25.06
N LEU A 119 -25.56 -3.69 -24.24
CA LEU A 119 -25.08 -4.46 -23.07
C LEU A 119 -23.84 -5.32 -23.38
N TRP A 120 -23.82 -6.00 -24.52
CA TRP A 120 -22.71 -6.87 -24.93
C TRP A 120 -21.39 -6.12 -25.20
N LYS A 121 -21.43 -4.83 -25.54
CA LYS A 121 -20.22 -4.01 -25.76
C LYS A 121 -19.58 -3.53 -24.46
N HIS A 122 -20.32 -3.51 -23.35
CA HIS A 122 -19.79 -3.04 -22.06
C HIS A 122 -18.67 -3.94 -21.55
N ALA A 123 -18.79 -5.26 -21.70
CA ALA A 123 -17.77 -6.21 -21.25
C ALA A 123 -16.41 -5.96 -21.94
N GLY A 124 -16.40 -5.79 -23.27
CA GLY A 124 -15.18 -5.51 -24.03
C GLY A 124 -14.58 -4.15 -23.69
N ARG A 125 -15.40 -3.12 -23.51
CA ARG A 125 -14.94 -1.79 -23.08
C ARG A 125 -14.34 -1.82 -21.68
N TYR A 126 -15.01 -2.48 -20.73
CA TYR A 126 -14.52 -2.63 -19.36
C TYR A 126 -13.18 -3.38 -19.34
N LEU A 127 -13.10 -4.54 -20.01
CA LEU A 127 -11.87 -5.32 -20.08
C LEU A 127 -10.74 -4.52 -20.76
N GLY A 128 -11.05 -3.79 -21.83
CA GLY A 128 -10.09 -2.88 -22.48
C GLY A 128 -9.53 -1.84 -21.51
N GLN A 129 -10.40 -1.18 -20.73
CA GLN A 129 -9.98 -0.21 -19.71
C GLN A 129 -9.17 -0.83 -18.57
N VAL A 130 -9.52 -2.05 -18.14
CA VAL A 130 -8.73 -2.79 -17.15
C VAL A 130 -7.33 -3.11 -17.70
N LEU A 131 -7.23 -3.57 -18.94
CA LEU A 131 -5.95 -3.97 -19.55
C LEU A 131 -5.03 -2.76 -19.84
N THR A 132 -5.59 -1.60 -20.16
CA THR A 132 -4.82 -0.39 -20.47
C THR A 132 -4.58 0.52 -19.27
N ALA A 133 -4.95 0.10 -18.05
CA ALA A 133 -4.94 0.95 -16.86
C ALA A 133 -5.75 2.26 -17.02
N GLY A 134 -6.79 2.22 -17.85
CA GLY A 134 -7.57 3.37 -18.29
C GLY A 134 -8.97 3.45 -17.69
N ILE A 135 -9.22 2.88 -16.51
CA ILE A 135 -10.51 3.03 -15.82
C ILE A 135 -10.65 4.49 -15.36
N PRO A 136 -11.62 5.27 -15.88
CA PRO A 136 -11.78 6.67 -15.50
C PRO A 136 -12.06 6.82 -13.99
N ARG A 137 -11.67 7.95 -13.41
CA ARG A 137 -11.95 8.29 -12.00
C ARG A 137 -11.37 7.31 -10.96
N ALA A 138 -10.49 6.41 -11.38
CA ALA A 138 -9.87 5.38 -10.55
C ALA A 138 -8.35 5.53 -10.52
N GLY A 139 -7.85 6.77 -10.44
CA GLY A 139 -6.41 7.07 -10.59
C GLY A 139 -5.52 6.30 -9.62
N HIS A 140 -5.96 6.07 -8.38
CA HIS A 140 -5.24 5.28 -7.37
C HIS A 140 -5.05 3.80 -7.76
N MET A 141 -5.82 3.26 -8.72
CA MET A 141 -5.70 1.87 -9.17
C MET A 141 -4.36 1.57 -9.86
N TRP A 142 -3.53 2.57 -10.17
CA TRP A 142 -2.15 2.35 -10.65
C TRP A 142 -1.37 1.38 -9.75
N PHE A 143 -1.61 1.42 -8.44
CA PHE A 143 -1.00 0.53 -7.46
C PHE A 143 -1.27 -0.94 -7.78
N MET A 144 -2.45 -1.25 -8.31
CA MET A 144 -2.84 -2.62 -8.67
C MET A 144 -1.96 -3.19 -9.78
N TYR A 145 -1.65 -2.37 -10.77
CA TYR A 145 -0.75 -2.75 -11.85
C TYR A 145 0.69 -2.95 -11.33
N ALA A 146 1.14 -2.07 -10.42
CA ALA A 146 2.46 -2.18 -9.80
C ALA A 146 2.58 -3.46 -8.95
N ILE A 147 1.63 -3.70 -8.04
CA ILE A 147 1.69 -4.85 -7.14
C ILE A 147 1.53 -6.18 -7.87
N VAL A 148 0.68 -6.26 -8.91
CA VAL A 148 0.55 -7.47 -9.75
C VAL A 148 1.85 -7.74 -10.49
N SER A 149 2.51 -6.71 -11.02
CA SER A 149 3.84 -6.84 -11.64
C SER A 149 4.86 -7.40 -10.63
N PHE A 150 4.83 -6.94 -9.38
CA PHE A 150 5.71 -7.48 -8.34
C PHE A 150 5.35 -8.90 -7.96
N TYR A 151 4.08 -9.28 -7.98
CA TYR A 151 3.67 -10.67 -7.75
C TYR A 151 4.15 -11.61 -8.85
N ILE A 152 4.20 -11.16 -10.10
CA ILE A 152 4.83 -11.92 -11.21
C ILE A 152 6.32 -12.14 -10.91
N CYS A 153 7.04 -11.12 -10.43
CA CYS A 153 8.46 -11.26 -10.11
C CYS A 153 8.74 -11.94 -8.75
N ALA A 154 7.76 -11.97 -7.84
CA ALA A 154 7.94 -12.35 -6.44
C ALA A 154 8.62 -13.71 -6.24
N PRO A 155 8.33 -14.76 -7.04
CA PRO A 155 9.01 -16.04 -6.87
C PRO A 155 10.52 -15.99 -7.10
N PHE A 156 10.93 -15.24 -8.11
CA PHE A 156 12.32 -15.09 -8.49
C PHE A 156 13.04 -14.18 -7.49
N LEU A 157 12.39 -13.08 -7.11
CA LEU A 157 12.88 -12.18 -6.07
C LEU A 157 13.06 -12.92 -4.74
N SER A 158 12.10 -13.77 -4.34
CA SER A 158 12.20 -14.56 -3.11
C SER A 158 13.42 -15.48 -3.11
N ARG A 159 13.66 -16.19 -4.22
CA ARG A 159 14.86 -17.04 -4.39
C ARG A 159 16.15 -16.22 -4.34
N MET A 160 16.18 -15.07 -5.01
CA MET A 160 17.32 -14.16 -5.02
C MET A 160 17.68 -13.69 -3.61
N VAL A 161 16.73 -13.07 -2.90
CA VAL A 161 17.01 -12.48 -1.57
C VAL A 161 17.25 -13.51 -0.48
N LYS A 162 16.76 -14.74 -0.64
CA LYS A 162 17.05 -15.85 0.29
C LYS A 162 18.47 -16.39 0.15
N ASN A 163 18.98 -16.43 -1.08
CA ASN A 163 20.33 -16.94 -1.37
C ASN A 163 21.43 -15.89 -1.14
N MET A 164 21.09 -14.61 -1.03
CA MET A 164 22.04 -13.57 -0.62
C MET A 164 22.44 -13.76 0.85
N THR A 165 23.73 -13.61 1.14
CA THR A 165 24.25 -13.37 2.49
C THR A 165 23.73 -12.03 3.04
N ASP A 166 23.79 -11.84 4.35
CA ASP A 166 23.35 -10.58 4.98
C ASP A 166 24.17 -9.37 4.46
N ARG A 167 25.46 -9.59 4.17
CA ARG A 167 26.33 -8.57 3.58
C ARG A 167 25.88 -8.21 2.16
N GLU A 168 25.63 -9.19 1.30
CA GLU A 168 25.18 -8.96 -0.07
C GLU A 168 23.83 -8.24 -0.10
N LEU A 169 22.87 -8.67 0.73
CA LEU A 169 21.57 -8.01 0.81
C LEU A 169 21.69 -6.57 1.30
N LYS A 170 22.56 -6.31 2.30
CA LYS A 170 22.82 -4.95 2.78
C LYS A 170 23.44 -4.07 1.70
N VAL A 171 24.47 -4.57 1.00
CA VAL A 171 25.11 -3.85 -0.10
C VAL A 171 24.11 -3.58 -1.22
N PHE A 172 23.29 -4.55 -1.58
CA PHE A 172 22.25 -4.41 -2.60
C PHE A 172 21.26 -3.28 -2.26
N LEU A 173 20.72 -3.25 -1.04
CA LEU A 173 19.78 -2.20 -0.62
C LEU A 173 20.45 -0.81 -0.56
N LEU A 174 21.69 -0.73 -0.05
CA LEU A 174 22.43 0.53 -0.01
C LEU A 174 22.79 1.05 -1.41
N LEU A 175 23.10 0.15 -2.35
CA LEU A 175 23.36 0.52 -3.74
C LEU A 175 22.11 1.13 -4.36
N MET A 176 20.95 0.49 -4.22
CA MET A 176 19.67 1.00 -4.75
C MET A 176 19.26 2.32 -4.10
N LEU A 177 19.49 2.48 -2.78
CA LEU A 177 19.32 3.77 -2.11
C LEU A 177 20.27 4.83 -2.66
N GLY A 178 21.51 4.47 -2.98
CA GLY A 178 22.46 5.36 -3.64
C GLY A 178 21.95 5.85 -5.00
N ILE A 179 21.30 4.98 -5.78
CA ILE A 179 20.67 5.37 -7.06
C ILE A 179 19.53 6.38 -6.82
N HIS A 180 18.68 6.16 -5.81
CA HIS A 180 17.64 7.12 -5.40
C HIS A 180 18.22 8.49 -5.01
N VAL A 181 19.33 8.50 -4.27
CA VAL A 181 20.05 9.73 -3.93
C VAL A 181 20.56 10.44 -5.20
N VAL A 182 21.14 9.70 -6.16
CA VAL A 182 21.61 10.28 -7.43
C VAL A 182 20.45 10.83 -8.26
N GLU A 183 19.32 10.13 -8.32
CA GLU A 183 18.12 10.60 -9.02
C GLU A 183 17.57 11.89 -8.38
N ALA A 184 17.41 11.92 -7.07
CA ALA A 184 16.94 13.10 -6.35
C ALA A 184 17.91 14.29 -6.50
N ALA A 185 19.21 14.05 -6.36
CA ALA A 185 20.23 15.08 -6.55
C ALA A 185 20.26 15.59 -8.01
N GLY A 186 20.11 14.70 -8.99
CA GLY A 186 20.01 15.06 -10.40
C GLY A 186 18.81 15.98 -10.68
N GLU A 187 17.63 15.64 -10.14
CA GLU A 187 16.44 16.49 -10.25
C GLU A 187 16.66 17.89 -9.63
N ILE A 188 17.31 17.98 -8.46
CA ILE A 188 17.60 19.26 -7.77
C ILE A 188 18.66 20.09 -8.52
N LEU A 189 19.69 19.44 -9.06
CA LEU A 189 20.78 20.12 -9.77
C LEU A 189 20.45 20.45 -11.24
N GLY A 190 19.27 20.07 -11.72
CA GLY A 190 18.89 20.22 -13.13
C GLY A 190 19.66 19.30 -14.08
N LEU A 191 20.22 18.20 -13.57
CA LEU A 191 20.93 17.18 -14.35
C LEU A 191 19.97 16.06 -14.73
N ASP A 192 19.74 15.85 -16.03
CA ASP A 192 18.88 14.76 -16.49
C ASP A 192 19.60 13.41 -16.41
N VAL A 193 19.43 12.74 -15.28
CA VAL A 193 19.96 11.38 -15.03
C VAL A 193 18.99 10.29 -15.48
N LYS A 194 17.77 10.64 -15.94
CA LYS A 194 16.74 9.67 -16.36
C LYS A 194 17.21 8.75 -17.49
N PRO A 195 17.97 9.22 -18.52
CA PRO A 195 18.42 8.36 -19.61
C PRO A 195 19.19 7.13 -19.13
N TRP A 196 19.98 7.25 -18.06
CA TRP A 196 20.69 6.13 -17.45
C TRP A 196 19.86 5.43 -16.37
N ALA A 197 19.24 6.19 -15.48
CA ALA A 197 18.54 5.64 -14.31
C ALA A 197 17.37 4.71 -14.67
N GLN A 198 16.72 4.93 -15.83
CA GLN A 198 15.65 4.07 -16.33
C GLN A 198 16.06 2.61 -16.56
N PHE A 199 17.35 2.34 -16.78
CA PHE A 199 17.88 0.99 -16.99
C PHE A 199 18.25 0.29 -15.67
N VAL A 200 18.29 1.02 -14.56
CA VAL A 200 18.63 0.47 -13.26
C VAL A 200 17.43 -0.30 -12.70
N LEU A 201 17.55 -1.62 -12.66
CA LEU A 201 16.54 -2.51 -12.10
C LEU A 201 16.42 -2.34 -10.57
N TYR A 202 15.29 -2.74 -10.03
CA TYR A 202 15.01 -2.75 -8.58
C TYR A 202 14.96 -1.37 -7.90
N THR A 203 14.81 -0.29 -8.68
CA THR A 203 14.57 1.08 -8.20
C THR A 203 13.07 1.39 -8.06
N GLY A 204 12.71 2.56 -7.51
CA GLY A 204 11.33 2.97 -7.30
C GLY A 204 10.51 2.03 -6.39
N TRP A 205 9.28 1.69 -6.80
CA TRP A 205 8.34 0.94 -5.95
C TRP A 205 8.77 -0.49 -5.59
N VAL A 206 9.50 -1.17 -6.48
CA VAL A 206 10.02 -2.53 -6.21
C VAL A 206 11.10 -2.52 -5.12
N TYR A 207 11.83 -1.41 -4.97
CA TYR A 207 12.77 -1.25 -3.85
C TYR A 207 12.05 -1.37 -2.51
N TYR A 208 10.90 -0.71 -2.32
CA TYR A 208 10.11 -0.83 -1.09
C TYR A 208 9.60 -2.26 -0.87
N PHE A 209 9.20 -2.95 -1.94
CA PHE A 209 8.82 -4.36 -1.85
C PHE A 209 9.96 -5.23 -1.29
N LEU A 210 11.21 -4.97 -1.67
CA LEU A 210 12.39 -5.67 -1.14
C LEU A 210 12.81 -5.17 0.25
N LEU A 211 12.65 -3.86 0.51
CA LEU A 211 13.11 -3.18 1.72
C LEU A 211 12.47 -3.76 2.99
N GLY A 212 11.17 -4.06 2.98
CA GLY A 212 10.49 -4.63 4.15
C GLY A 212 11.07 -5.98 4.59
N TYR A 213 11.39 -6.86 3.63
CA TYR A 213 12.08 -8.11 3.90
C TYR A 213 13.51 -7.86 4.39
N GLY A 214 14.22 -6.95 3.72
CA GLY A 214 15.60 -6.59 4.05
C GLY A 214 15.76 -6.06 5.47
N LEU A 215 14.93 -5.09 5.88
CA LEU A 215 14.97 -4.51 7.21
C LEU A 215 14.65 -5.55 8.29
N LYS A 216 13.62 -6.39 8.07
CA LYS A 216 13.27 -7.46 9.02
C LYS A 216 14.41 -8.47 9.21
N ARG A 217 15.16 -8.78 8.15
CA ARG A 217 16.28 -9.73 8.20
C ARG A 217 17.57 -9.11 8.77
N LEU A 218 17.88 -7.87 8.40
CA LEU A 218 19.19 -7.26 8.66
C LEU A 218 19.24 -6.43 9.93
N CYS A 219 18.13 -5.82 10.33
CA CYS A 219 18.10 -4.89 11.44
C CYS A 219 17.78 -5.59 12.76
N ARG A 220 18.30 -5.02 13.85
CA ARG A 220 17.96 -5.42 15.22
C ARG A 220 17.28 -4.28 15.98
N LYS A 221 16.63 -4.59 17.10
CA LYS A 221 15.87 -3.62 17.91
C LYS A 221 16.75 -2.44 18.37
N GLU A 222 18.03 -2.68 18.63
CA GLU A 222 18.99 -1.67 19.09
C GLU A 222 19.29 -0.61 18.01
N GLN A 223 19.04 -0.93 16.73
CA GLN A 223 19.25 0.00 15.62
C GLN A 223 18.03 0.90 15.35
N PHE A 224 16.89 0.62 15.99
CA PHE A 224 15.67 1.41 15.81
C PHE A 224 15.86 2.92 16.03
N PRO A 225 16.57 3.41 17.07
CA PRO A 225 16.78 4.85 17.26
C PRO A 225 17.44 5.54 16.07
N VAL A 226 18.36 4.85 15.38
CA VAL A 226 19.02 5.38 14.17
C VAL A 226 17.99 5.59 13.06
N PHE A 227 17.14 4.60 12.80
CA PHE A 227 16.09 4.72 11.78
C PHE A 227 15.00 5.72 12.15
N ALA A 228 14.69 5.88 13.45
CA ALA A 228 13.78 6.91 13.93
C ALA A 228 14.34 8.32 13.69
N VAL A 229 15.63 8.54 13.99
CA VAL A 229 16.32 9.80 13.69
C VAL A 229 16.36 10.04 12.18
N LEU A 230 16.73 9.03 11.38
CA LEU A 230 16.72 9.16 9.92
C LEU A 230 15.33 9.47 9.35
N ALA A 231 14.25 8.90 9.92
CA ALA A 231 12.89 9.21 9.51
C ALA A 231 12.51 10.67 9.80
N VAL A 232 12.87 11.18 10.98
CA VAL A 232 12.65 12.60 11.34
C VAL A 232 13.49 13.51 10.44
N LEU A 233 14.76 13.16 10.19
CA LEU A 233 15.62 13.92 9.27
C LEU A 233 15.10 13.88 7.83
N GLY A 234 14.62 12.73 7.35
CA GLY A 234 14.00 12.61 6.04
C GLY A 234 12.78 13.52 5.91
N LEU A 235 11.89 13.51 6.89
CA LEU A 235 10.73 14.41 6.92
C LEU A 235 11.17 15.88 6.95
N ALA A 236 12.18 16.22 7.76
CA ALA A 236 12.72 17.57 7.82
C ALA A 236 13.38 17.99 6.49
N MET A 237 14.01 17.06 5.76
CA MET A 237 14.58 17.30 4.43
C MET A 237 13.48 17.59 3.40
N ASP A 238 12.40 16.81 3.37
CA ASP A 238 11.28 17.07 2.44
C ASP A 238 10.64 18.45 2.71
N VAL A 239 10.42 18.78 3.99
CA VAL A 239 9.90 20.08 4.40
C VAL A 239 10.87 21.22 4.07
N ALA A 240 12.17 21.04 4.35
CA ALA A 240 13.18 22.04 4.04
C ALA A 240 13.33 22.24 2.52
N ALA A 241 13.16 21.18 1.72
CA ALA A 241 13.16 21.29 0.27
C ALA A 241 11.93 22.04 -0.24
N ASP A 242 10.74 21.80 0.32
CA ASP A 242 9.52 22.56 -0.02
C ASP A 242 9.66 24.07 0.29
N ILE A 243 10.42 24.42 1.35
CA ILE A 243 10.76 25.82 1.70
C ILE A 243 11.83 26.39 0.76
N GLY A 244 12.98 25.71 0.69
CA GLY A 244 14.21 26.23 0.08
C GLY A 244 14.27 26.06 -1.44
N LEU A 245 13.49 25.14 -1.98
CA LEU A 245 13.38 24.83 -3.40
C LEU A 245 11.91 24.91 -3.83
N SER A 246 11.24 26.02 -3.54
CA SER A 246 9.82 26.24 -3.89
C SER A 246 9.51 26.12 -5.39
N TRP A 247 10.53 26.15 -6.25
CA TRP A 247 10.45 25.90 -7.68
C TRP A 247 10.57 24.42 -8.07
N TRP A 248 11.03 23.57 -7.15
CA TRP A 248 11.26 22.14 -7.35
C TRP A 248 10.16 21.34 -6.66
N VAL A 249 9.43 20.56 -7.44
CA VAL A 249 8.51 19.55 -6.93
C VAL A 249 9.08 18.19 -7.35
N PRO A 250 9.32 17.25 -6.40
CA PRO A 250 9.84 15.93 -6.73
C PRO A 250 8.96 15.24 -7.78
N GLN A 251 9.55 14.88 -8.92
CA GLN A 251 8.78 14.22 -9.99
C GLN A 251 8.48 12.77 -9.62
N ASN A 252 9.34 12.18 -8.78
CA ASN A 252 9.22 10.82 -8.30
C ASN A 252 9.42 10.76 -6.78
N PRO A 253 8.41 11.13 -5.96
CA PRO A 253 8.54 11.13 -4.50
C PRO A 253 8.98 9.78 -3.92
N HIS A 254 8.57 8.69 -4.56
CA HIS A 254 8.95 7.33 -4.22
C HIS A 254 10.44 7.02 -4.42
N LYS A 255 11.18 7.84 -5.16
CA LYS A 255 12.64 7.74 -5.29
C LYS A 255 13.37 8.72 -4.37
N SER A 256 12.66 9.42 -3.48
CA SER A 256 13.28 10.27 -2.47
C SER A 256 13.89 9.42 -1.34
N PRO A 257 15.17 9.65 -0.97
CA PRO A 257 15.78 9.04 0.21
C PRO A 257 14.99 9.35 1.50
N ALA A 258 14.34 10.52 1.57
CA ALA A 258 13.51 10.89 2.71
C ALA A 258 12.34 9.92 2.93
N MET A 259 11.61 9.59 1.86
CA MET A 259 10.51 8.62 1.90
C MET A 259 11.01 7.23 2.31
N VAL A 260 12.20 6.82 1.85
CA VAL A 260 12.83 5.55 2.28
C VAL A 260 13.07 5.54 3.79
N PHE A 261 13.60 6.62 4.35
CA PHE A 261 13.86 6.71 5.79
C PHE A 261 12.58 6.71 6.62
N ILE A 262 11.55 7.46 6.20
CA ILE A 262 10.24 7.47 6.87
C ILE A 262 9.64 6.05 6.85
N CYS A 263 9.63 5.40 5.69
CA CYS A 263 9.13 4.04 5.54
C CYS A 263 9.88 3.04 6.44
N ALA A 264 11.21 3.12 6.47
CA ALA A 264 12.05 2.25 7.30
C ALA A 264 11.78 2.48 8.81
N GLY A 265 11.70 3.73 9.24
CA GLY A 265 11.43 4.09 10.63
C GLY A 265 10.06 3.59 11.11
N VAL A 266 9.00 3.85 10.34
CA VAL A 266 7.64 3.40 10.69
C VAL A 266 7.52 1.87 10.63
N PHE A 267 8.11 1.22 9.63
CA PHE A 267 8.10 -0.24 9.54
C PHE A 267 8.79 -0.88 10.76
N LEU A 268 9.98 -0.40 11.13
CA LEU A 268 10.73 -0.93 12.28
C LEU A 268 10.08 -0.59 13.62
N LEU A 269 9.37 0.54 13.73
CA LEU A 269 8.55 0.85 14.91
C LEU A 269 7.52 -0.27 15.16
N PHE A 270 6.79 -0.68 14.13
CA PHE A 270 5.81 -1.76 14.24
C PHE A 270 6.46 -3.14 14.36
N GLU A 271 7.60 -3.37 13.70
CA GLU A 271 8.38 -4.60 13.85
C GLU A 271 8.73 -4.86 15.30
N TYR A 272 9.29 -3.87 16.01
CA TYR A 272 9.85 -4.09 17.35
C TYR A 272 8.91 -3.78 18.50
N TYR A 273 7.95 -2.87 18.31
CA TYR A 273 7.06 -2.39 19.38
C TYR A 273 5.58 -2.65 19.08
N GLY A 274 5.22 -3.04 17.84
CA GLY A 274 3.83 -3.31 17.48
C GLY A 274 3.20 -4.51 18.23
N GLY A 275 4.04 -5.41 18.75
CA GLY A 275 3.59 -6.51 19.62
C GLY A 275 3.22 -6.09 21.05
N GLU A 276 3.64 -4.89 21.48
CA GLU A 276 3.32 -4.33 22.81
C GLU A 276 1.97 -3.59 22.81
N ALA A 277 1.30 -3.51 21.66
CA ALA A 277 0.00 -2.87 21.53
C ALA A 277 -1.08 -3.58 22.36
N PRO A 278 -2.05 -2.84 22.93
CA PRO A 278 -3.16 -3.44 23.67
C PRO A 278 -3.91 -4.49 22.85
N ALA A 279 -4.40 -5.54 23.51
CA ALA A 279 -5.11 -6.64 22.84
C ALA A 279 -6.33 -6.18 22.01
N TRP A 280 -7.00 -5.10 22.42
CA TRP A 280 -8.10 -4.51 21.65
C TRP A 280 -7.63 -3.90 20.33
N ALA A 281 -6.46 -3.25 20.31
CA ALA A 281 -5.88 -2.67 19.10
C ALA A 281 -5.45 -3.77 18.13
N GLY A 282 -4.85 -4.85 18.64
CA GLY A 282 -4.52 -6.03 17.83
C GLY A 282 -5.75 -6.68 17.20
N ARG A 283 -6.85 -6.84 17.95
CA ARG A 283 -8.12 -7.37 17.40
C ARG A 283 -8.71 -6.46 16.33
N LEU A 284 -8.69 -5.15 16.56
CA LEU A 284 -9.18 -4.16 15.61
C LEU A 284 -8.33 -4.16 14.33
N GLY A 285 -7.00 -4.19 14.46
CA GLY A 285 -6.07 -4.32 13.35
C GLY A 285 -6.33 -5.56 12.51
N ILE A 286 -6.48 -6.73 13.15
CA ILE A 286 -6.83 -7.99 12.46
C ILE A 286 -8.17 -7.89 11.73
N PHE A 287 -9.16 -7.21 12.32
CA PHE A 287 -10.46 -7.03 11.70
C PHE A 287 -10.37 -6.14 10.46
N ILE A 288 -9.77 -4.96 10.59
CA ILE A 288 -9.62 -4.00 9.48
C ILE A 288 -8.74 -4.59 8.38
N SER A 289 -7.63 -5.27 8.73
CA SER A 289 -6.68 -5.81 7.75
C SER A 289 -7.27 -6.89 6.85
N ARG A 290 -8.39 -7.52 7.25
CA ARG A 290 -9.14 -8.45 6.38
C ARG A 290 -9.76 -7.74 5.18
N TYR A 291 -10.14 -6.47 5.36
CA TYR A 291 -10.79 -5.65 4.35
C TYR A 291 -9.87 -4.54 3.82
N SER A 292 -8.63 -4.40 4.31
CA SER A 292 -7.76 -3.26 3.95
C SER A 292 -7.54 -3.12 2.45
N PHE A 293 -7.44 -4.25 1.75
CA PHE A 293 -7.29 -4.28 0.30
C PHE A 293 -8.56 -3.82 -0.41
N SER A 294 -9.72 -4.32 0.00
CA SER A 294 -11.03 -3.89 -0.52
C SER A 294 -11.32 -2.41 -0.21
N ILE A 295 -10.96 -1.94 0.98
CA ILE A 295 -11.07 -0.52 1.38
C ILE A 295 -10.20 0.32 0.45
N TYR A 296 -8.95 -0.10 0.24
CA TYR A 296 -8.05 0.56 -0.71
C TYR A 296 -8.66 0.65 -2.12
N LEU A 297 -9.36 -0.38 -2.59
CA LEU A 297 -9.94 -0.34 -3.93
C LEU A 297 -11.09 0.67 -4.05
N ILE A 298 -11.99 0.77 -3.06
CA ILE A 298 -13.21 1.59 -3.15
C ILE A 298 -13.10 3.00 -2.59
N HIS A 299 -12.12 3.29 -1.72
CA HIS A 299 -12.10 4.52 -0.94
C HIS A 299 -12.15 5.79 -1.78
N PHE A 300 -11.46 5.83 -2.92
CA PHE A 300 -11.41 7.03 -3.74
C PHE A 300 -12.77 7.35 -4.37
N LEU A 301 -13.58 6.33 -4.69
CA LEU A 301 -14.93 6.53 -5.20
C LEU A 301 -15.80 7.18 -4.13
N ILE A 302 -15.77 6.60 -2.93
CA ILE A 302 -16.54 7.08 -1.78
C ILE A 302 -16.10 8.48 -1.38
N LEU A 303 -14.80 8.72 -1.27
CA LEU A 303 -14.24 10.01 -0.89
C LEU A 303 -14.61 11.12 -1.89
N SER A 304 -14.24 10.92 -3.15
CA SER A 304 -14.27 11.96 -4.18
C SER A 304 -15.66 12.22 -4.75
N TYR A 305 -16.56 11.22 -4.71
CA TYR A 305 -17.87 11.32 -5.35
C TYR A 305 -19.06 11.20 -4.41
N TYR A 306 -18.84 10.89 -3.13
CA TYR A 306 -19.92 10.86 -2.14
C TYR A 306 -19.60 11.70 -0.91
N VAL A 307 -18.50 11.44 -0.21
CA VAL A 307 -18.18 12.09 1.06
C VAL A 307 -17.92 13.59 0.86
N ASN A 308 -16.97 13.96 0.03
CA ASN A 308 -16.60 15.37 -0.16
C ASN A 308 -17.69 16.19 -0.87
N PRO A 309 -18.31 15.73 -1.98
CA PRO A 309 -19.29 16.55 -2.70
C PRO A 309 -20.72 16.51 -2.13
N VAL A 310 -21.12 15.43 -1.44
CA VAL A 310 -22.51 15.23 -0.98
C VAL A 310 -22.62 15.31 0.54
N LEU A 311 -21.90 14.48 1.28
CA LEU A 311 -22.10 14.31 2.72
C LEU A 311 -21.47 15.43 3.56
N LEU A 312 -20.23 15.81 3.23
CA LEU A 312 -19.42 16.82 3.92
C LEU A 312 -19.14 18.00 2.99
N LYS A 313 -20.15 18.39 2.22
CA LYS A 313 -20.07 19.52 1.30
C LYS A 313 -19.58 20.76 2.03
N ASP A 314 -18.66 21.50 1.40
CA ASP A 314 -18.01 22.71 1.92
C ASP A 314 -17.15 22.53 3.19
N MET A 315 -17.10 21.34 3.81
CA MET A 315 -16.34 21.13 5.05
C MET A 315 -14.85 21.40 4.81
N LEU A 316 -14.27 20.78 3.78
CA LEU A 316 -12.86 20.99 3.42
C LEU A 316 -12.53 22.46 3.12
N ALA A 317 -13.47 23.19 2.50
CA ALA A 317 -13.29 24.61 2.19
C ALA A 317 -13.34 25.49 3.45
N ARG A 318 -14.21 25.17 4.41
CA ARG A 318 -14.37 25.95 5.66
C ARG A 318 -13.33 25.61 6.72
N HIS A 319 -13.00 24.34 6.85
CA HIS A 319 -12.05 23.85 7.85
C HIS A 319 -11.09 22.84 7.23
N TYR A 320 -10.01 23.31 6.62
CA TYR A 320 -9.04 22.46 5.92
C TYR A 320 -8.55 21.24 6.73
N ILE A 321 -8.02 21.47 7.94
CA ILE A 321 -7.43 20.39 8.76
C ILE A 321 -8.51 19.45 9.31
N LEU A 322 -9.52 20.02 9.98
CA LEU A 322 -10.60 19.22 10.57
C LEU A 322 -11.41 18.51 9.48
N GLY A 323 -11.68 19.17 8.36
CA GLY A 323 -12.33 18.60 7.19
C GLY A 323 -11.55 17.44 6.61
N THR A 324 -10.23 17.55 6.50
CA THR A 324 -9.37 16.44 6.04
C THR A 324 -9.52 15.23 6.97
N LEU A 325 -9.42 15.44 8.29
CA LEU A 325 -9.52 14.36 9.29
C LEU A 325 -10.91 13.72 9.28
N VAL A 326 -11.97 14.51 9.24
CA VAL A 326 -13.35 14.02 9.24
C VAL A 326 -13.67 13.31 7.92
N SER A 327 -13.31 13.89 6.76
CA SER A 327 -13.50 13.23 5.45
C SER A 327 -12.75 11.91 5.37
N ALA A 328 -11.51 11.85 5.86
CA ALA A 328 -10.75 10.61 5.90
C ALA A 328 -11.41 9.56 6.79
N ALA A 329 -11.82 9.93 8.01
CA ALA A 329 -12.46 9.02 8.95
C ALA A 329 -13.80 8.49 8.42
N VAL A 330 -14.67 9.39 7.93
CA VAL A 330 -15.97 9.02 7.36
C VAL A 330 -15.80 8.13 6.13
N THR A 331 -14.86 8.48 5.23
CA THR A 331 -14.53 7.64 4.08
C THR A 331 -14.05 6.27 4.50
N PHE A 332 -13.19 6.17 5.51
CA PHE A 332 -12.70 4.89 6.02
C PHE A 332 -13.84 4.00 6.51
N PHE A 333 -14.75 4.52 7.34
CA PHE A 333 -15.87 3.73 7.86
C PHE A 333 -16.88 3.32 6.77
N LEU A 334 -17.21 4.24 5.86
CA LEU A 334 -18.08 3.92 4.72
C LEU A 334 -17.43 2.90 3.79
N SER A 335 -16.14 3.05 3.50
CA SER A 335 -15.39 2.09 2.69
C SER A 335 -15.33 0.73 3.35
N LEU A 336 -15.09 0.66 4.66
CA LEU A 336 -15.11 -0.59 5.42
C LEU A 336 -16.50 -1.26 5.32
N ALA A 337 -17.58 -0.52 5.52
CA ALA A 337 -18.94 -1.05 5.40
C ALA A 337 -19.25 -1.56 3.98
N CYS A 338 -18.93 -0.76 2.94
CA CYS A 338 -19.09 -1.17 1.54
C CYS A 338 -18.22 -2.39 1.21
N SER A 339 -16.99 -2.44 1.72
CA SER A 339 -16.09 -3.58 1.52
C SER A 339 -16.62 -4.85 2.17
N MET A 340 -17.19 -4.77 3.37
CA MET A 340 -17.82 -5.91 4.02
C MET A 340 -18.97 -6.48 3.18
N LEU A 341 -19.80 -5.60 2.60
CA LEU A 341 -20.92 -6.00 1.75
C LEU A 341 -20.45 -6.60 0.42
N VAL A 342 -19.58 -5.89 -0.31
CA VAL A 342 -19.08 -6.33 -1.63
C VAL A 342 -18.28 -7.63 -1.51
N ASP A 343 -17.44 -7.75 -0.47
CA ASP A 343 -16.66 -8.98 -0.26
C ASP A 343 -17.56 -10.17 0.04
N LEU A 344 -18.63 -9.96 0.82
CA LEU A 344 -19.57 -11.02 1.17
C LEU A 344 -20.41 -11.45 -0.04
N LEU A 345 -20.89 -10.49 -0.83
CA LEU A 345 -21.86 -10.72 -1.90
C LEU A 345 -21.21 -11.13 -3.22
N ALA A 346 -20.03 -10.62 -3.55
CA ALA A 346 -19.39 -10.80 -4.84
C ALA A 346 -18.01 -11.47 -4.74
N VAL A 347 -17.07 -10.89 -3.99
CA VAL A 347 -15.66 -11.32 -4.02
C VAL A 347 -15.51 -12.75 -3.50
N ARG A 348 -15.92 -13.03 -2.26
CA ARG A 348 -15.73 -14.37 -1.65
C ARG A 348 -16.48 -15.48 -2.40
N PRO A 349 -17.72 -15.29 -2.88
CA PRO A 349 -18.37 -16.28 -3.73
C PRO A 349 -17.59 -16.57 -5.02
N LEU A 350 -17.11 -15.52 -5.72
CA LEU A 350 -16.34 -15.66 -6.95
C LEU A 350 -14.98 -16.32 -6.70
N GLU A 351 -14.28 -15.97 -5.62
CA GLU A 351 -13.04 -16.63 -5.21
C GLU A 351 -13.25 -18.12 -4.96
N ARG A 352 -14.28 -18.51 -4.19
CA ARG A 352 -14.60 -19.92 -3.94
C ARG A 352 -14.95 -20.69 -5.20
N LEU A 353 -15.61 -20.02 -6.16
CA LEU A 353 -15.94 -20.62 -7.45
C LEU A 353 -14.66 -20.85 -8.27
N ALA A 354 -13.81 -19.83 -8.38
CA ALA A 354 -12.55 -19.91 -9.10
C ALA A 354 -11.55 -20.89 -8.46
N GLU A 355 -11.61 -21.10 -7.14
CA GLU A 355 -10.78 -22.11 -6.46
C GLU A 355 -11.21 -23.55 -6.76
N ARG A 356 -12.45 -23.79 -7.21
CA ARG A 356 -12.98 -25.11 -7.57
C ARG A 356 -12.70 -25.52 -9.02
N ILE A 357 -12.40 -24.55 -9.88
CA ILE A 357 -12.01 -24.72 -11.29
C ILE A 357 -10.49 -24.85 -11.35
#